data_AF-A0A1F2RPS4-F1
#
_entry.id   AF-A0A1F2RPS4-F1
#
_cell.length_a   1.000
_cell.length_b   1.000
_cell.length_c   1.000
_cell.angle_alpha   90.00
_cell.angle_beta   90.00
_cell.angle_gamma   90.00
#
_symmetry.space_group_name_H-M   'P 1'
#
loop_
_entity.id
_entity.type
_entity.pdbx_description
1 polymer ?
#
loop_
_entity_poly.entity_id
_entity_poly.type
_entity_poly.pdbx_seq_one_letter_code
_entity_poly.pdbx_strand_id
1 'polypeptide(L)'
;MSAEELGNLRLSFALEFDLSSRHGAGGVPIMDKWAQGFSEKLKARLKEKQLTDAKFIEVQGIKKNKGPSLWEAVKVAIDKKCAALNAEMGEEIVIAEHPNSKSTVIRATLGIGSYSANIQFDPDRDSLYWQAEHGTPNGRYDLVVNDYGTCQFEESEKKPLREPRNSPDSIAETIIATLLLSKSDFGKAIR
;
A
#
# COMPACT_ATOMS: atom_id res chain seq x y z
N MET A 1 27.19 17.74 6.99
CA MET A 1 25.78 17.30 6.88
C MET A 1 25.30 17.08 8.30
N SER A 2 24.58 18.07 8.84
CA SER A 2 24.18 18.15 10.26
C SER A 2 22.69 17.81 10.40
N ALA A 3 22.36 17.16 11.52
CA ALA A 3 21.05 16.63 11.86
C ALA A 3 20.16 17.67 12.55
N GLU A 4 19.68 18.68 11.82
CA GLU A 4 18.94 19.82 12.41
C GLU A 4 17.62 20.19 11.72
N GLU A 5 16.95 19.27 11.00
CA GLU A 5 15.64 19.55 10.39
C GLU A 5 14.57 18.52 10.76
N LEU A 6 14.42 18.22 12.06
CA LEU A 6 13.14 17.70 12.58
C LEU A 6 12.44 18.85 13.31
N GLY A 7 11.58 19.53 12.55
CA GLY A 7 10.75 20.62 13.01
C GLY A 7 10.04 20.29 14.32
N ASN A 8 10.39 21.06 15.34
CA ASN A 8 9.64 21.20 16.58
C ASN A 8 8.19 21.60 16.27
N LEU A 9 7.29 20.61 16.15
CA LEU A 9 5.84 20.82 16.23
C LEU A 9 5.47 21.14 17.67
N ARG A 10 5.74 22.38 18.08
CA ARG A 10 5.30 22.93 19.36
C ARG A 10 3.88 23.46 19.17
N LEU A 11 2.88 22.61 19.42
CA LEU A 11 1.49 23.06 19.52
C LEU A 11 1.24 23.62 20.92
N SER A 12 1.16 24.95 21.02
CA SER A 12 0.66 25.65 22.21
C SER A 12 -0.86 25.74 22.17
N PHE A 13 -1.51 25.32 23.24
CA PHE A 13 -2.95 25.52 23.44
C PHE A 13 -3.16 26.57 24.52
N ALA A 14 -3.88 27.65 24.18
CA ALA A 14 -4.47 28.58 25.13
C ALA A 14 -5.88 28.07 25.48
N LEU A 15 -6.09 27.71 26.74
CA LEU A 15 -7.42 27.44 27.29
C LEU A 15 -7.84 28.66 28.08
N GLU A 16 -8.68 29.51 27.49
CA GLU A 16 -9.30 30.63 28.17
C GLU A 16 -10.52 30.10 28.95
N PHE A 17 -10.40 30.03 30.27
CA PHE A 17 -11.50 29.66 31.16
C PHE A 17 -12.14 30.94 31.70
N ASP A 18 -13.38 31.20 31.31
CA ASP A 18 -14.21 32.23 31.92
C ASP A 18 -14.57 31.79 33.36
N LEU A 19 -13.95 32.45 34.35
CA LEU A 19 -14.16 32.26 35.78
C LEU A 19 -15.04 33.39 36.36
N SER A 20 -16.04 33.84 35.62
CA SER A 20 -17.07 34.75 36.14
C SER A 20 -17.88 34.07 37.26
N SER A 21 -17.58 34.50 38.49
CA SER A 21 -18.00 33.92 39.76
C SER A 21 -19.41 34.38 40.20
N ARG A 22 -20.18 33.52 40.89
CA ARG A 22 -21.20 33.98 41.87
C ARG A 22 -21.33 33.06 43.08
N HIS A 23 -20.70 33.51 44.17
CA HIS A 23 -21.01 33.40 45.59
C HIS A 23 -22.04 32.36 46.08
N GLY A 24 -21.59 31.47 46.97
CA GLY A 24 -22.43 30.70 47.88
C GLY A 24 -21.61 29.69 48.68
N ALA A 25 -21.56 29.85 49.99
CA ALA A 25 -20.78 29.02 50.90
C ALA A 25 -21.21 27.54 50.87
N GLY A 26 -20.23 26.63 50.93
CA GLY A 26 -20.42 25.21 51.25
C GLY A 26 -20.53 24.27 50.03
N GLY A 27 -19.47 23.49 49.78
CA GLY A 27 -19.57 22.31 48.90
C GLY A 27 -18.32 21.93 48.12
N VAL A 28 -17.20 21.62 48.80
CA VAL A 28 -16.08 20.91 48.16
C VAL A 28 -16.25 19.41 48.42
N PRO A 29 -16.99 18.69 47.55
CA PRO A 29 -16.52 17.37 47.12
C PRO A 29 -16.84 17.00 45.65
N ILE A 30 -17.52 17.86 44.89
CA ILE A 30 -18.00 17.51 43.53
C ILE A 30 -16.96 17.81 42.45
N MET A 31 -16.19 18.90 42.58
CA MET A 31 -15.13 19.26 41.61
C MET A 31 -13.95 18.27 41.60
N ASP A 32 -13.57 17.72 42.76
CA ASP A 32 -12.48 16.74 42.85
C ASP A 32 -12.79 15.45 42.11
N LYS A 33 -14.02 14.94 42.22
CA LYS A 33 -14.44 13.72 41.51
C LYS A 33 -14.50 13.91 40.00
N TRP A 34 -14.90 15.09 39.54
CA TRP A 34 -14.90 15.43 38.12
C TRP A 34 -13.47 15.53 37.57
N ALA A 35 -12.58 16.24 38.28
CA ALA A 35 -11.17 16.38 37.90
C ALA A 35 -10.47 15.02 37.87
N GLN A 36 -10.73 14.17 38.86
CA GLN A 36 -10.19 12.81 38.93
C GLN A 36 -10.67 11.96 37.73
N GLY A 37 -11.97 11.92 37.45
CA GLY A 37 -12.52 11.17 36.31
C GLY A 37 -12.08 11.70 34.94
N PHE A 38 -11.88 13.02 34.81
CA PHE A 38 -11.32 13.61 33.60
C PHE A 38 -9.84 13.26 33.43
N SER A 39 -9.05 13.28 34.51
CA SER A 39 -7.64 12.90 34.50
C SER A 39 -7.44 11.43 34.08
N GLU A 40 -8.32 10.54 34.52
CA GLU A 40 -8.31 9.12 34.15
C GLU A 40 -8.64 8.93 32.67
N LYS A 41 -9.67 9.62 32.16
CA LYS A 41 -10.02 9.63 30.73
C LYS A 41 -8.87 10.18 29.87
N LEU A 42 -8.19 11.23 30.33
CA LEU A 42 -7.05 11.81 29.62
C LEU A 42 -5.86 10.85 29.59
N LYS A 43 -5.54 10.20 30.72
CA LYS A 43 -4.51 9.16 30.80
C LYS A 43 -4.83 7.95 29.92
N ALA A 44 -6.09 7.52 29.89
CA ALA A 44 -6.54 6.42 29.02
C ALA A 44 -6.35 6.78 27.54
N ARG A 45 -6.77 7.98 27.11
CA ARG A 45 -6.56 8.47 25.74
C ARG A 45 -5.08 8.60 25.38
N LEU A 46 -4.24 9.06 26.31
CA LEU A 46 -2.80 9.14 26.09
C LEU A 46 -2.16 7.75 25.91
N LYS A 47 -2.55 6.77 26.74
CA LYS A 47 -2.08 5.38 26.60
C LYS A 47 -2.56 4.74 25.31
N GLU A 48 -3.82 4.95 24.96
CA GLU A 48 -4.39 4.46 23.69
C GLU A 48 -3.63 5.03 22.49
N LYS A 49 -3.35 6.35 22.49
CA LYS A 49 -2.53 6.99 21.46
C LYS A 49 -1.10 6.43 21.39
N GLN A 50 -0.44 6.25 22.54
CA GLN A 50 0.89 5.65 22.57
C GLN A 50 0.90 4.23 21.99
N LEU A 51 -0.13 3.44 22.27
CA LEU A 51 -0.26 2.08 21.72
C LEU A 51 -0.55 2.11 20.21
N THR A 52 -1.38 3.03 19.72
CA THR A 52 -1.62 3.18 18.27
C THR A 52 -0.37 3.63 17.53
N ASP A 53 0.37 4.57 18.12
CA ASP A 53 1.61 5.10 17.53
C ASP A 53 2.70 4.01 17.49
N ALA A 54 2.85 3.24 18.56
CA ALA A 54 3.78 2.10 18.60
C ALA A 54 3.44 1.04 17.53
N LYS A 55 2.15 0.67 17.42
CA LYS A 55 1.69 -0.27 16.38
C LYS A 55 1.92 0.27 14.97
N PHE A 56 1.70 1.56 14.75
CA PHE A 56 1.94 2.19 13.46
C PHE A 56 3.42 2.11 13.06
N ILE A 57 4.33 2.43 13.98
CA ILE A 57 5.78 2.34 13.76
C ILE A 57 6.19 0.90 13.45
N GLU A 58 5.65 -0.07 14.19
CA GLU A 58 5.94 -1.49 13.96
C GLU A 58 5.48 -1.95 12.56
N VAL A 59 4.24 -1.62 12.18
CA VAL A 59 3.69 -1.94 10.85
C VAL A 59 4.54 -1.31 9.75
N GLN A 60 4.90 -0.03 9.88
CA GLN A 60 5.77 0.65 8.92
C GLN A 60 7.16 0.02 8.84
N GLY A 61 7.72 -0.40 9.97
CA GLY A 61 8.97 -1.15 10.02
C GLY A 61 8.89 -2.48 9.27
N ILE A 62 7.81 -3.23 9.44
CA ILE A 62 7.58 -4.50 8.74
C ILE A 62 7.48 -4.27 7.23
N LYS A 63 6.69 -3.29 6.79
CA LYS A 63 6.53 -2.99 5.36
C LYS A 63 7.84 -2.57 4.71
N LYS A 64 8.60 -1.68 5.36
CA LYS A 64 9.91 -1.24 4.85
C LYS A 64 10.91 -2.39 4.71
N ASN A 65 10.88 -3.35 5.63
CA ASN A 65 11.80 -4.49 5.63
C ASN A 65 11.37 -5.60 4.65
N LYS A 66 10.07 -5.86 4.54
CA LYS A 66 9.54 -7.00 3.76
C LYS A 66 9.08 -6.62 2.35
N GLY A 67 8.67 -5.37 2.12
CA GLY A 67 8.18 -4.86 0.85
C GLY A 67 9.16 -5.09 -0.31
N PRO A 68 10.44 -4.71 -0.19
CA PRO A 68 11.43 -4.97 -1.24
C PRO A 68 11.60 -6.46 -1.57
N SER A 69 11.55 -7.33 -0.56
CA SER A 69 11.63 -8.79 -0.76
C SER A 69 10.40 -9.36 -1.46
N LEU A 70 9.20 -8.84 -1.16
CA LEU A 70 7.97 -9.20 -1.86
C LEU A 70 7.99 -8.74 -3.31
N TRP A 71 8.50 -7.53 -3.56
CA TRP A 71 8.69 -7.02 -4.91
C TRP A 71 9.68 -7.89 -5.71
N GLU A 72 10.78 -8.33 -5.10
CA GLU A 72 11.71 -9.26 -5.74
C GLU A 72 11.00 -10.57 -6.15
N ALA A 73 10.16 -11.12 -5.27
CA ALA A 73 9.38 -12.31 -5.57
C ALA A 73 8.40 -12.09 -6.74
N VAL A 74 7.81 -10.89 -6.88
CA VAL A 74 6.95 -10.55 -8.02
C VAL A 74 7.76 -10.52 -9.32
N LYS A 75 8.97 -9.94 -9.32
CA LYS A 75 9.85 -9.95 -10.51
C LYS A 75 10.20 -11.37 -10.95
N VAL A 76 10.62 -12.21 -10.01
CA VAL A 76 10.92 -13.63 -10.29
C VAL A 76 9.70 -14.36 -10.84
N ALA A 77 8.50 -14.09 -10.30
CA ALA A 77 7.26 -14.67 -10.80
C ALA A 77 6.93 -14.20 -12.22
N ILE A 78 7.14 -12.91 -12.53
CA ILE A 78 6.98 -12.35 -13.89
C ILE A 78 7.92 -13.07 -14.86
N ASP A 79 9.21 -13.15 -14.55
CA ASP A 79 10.20 -13.81 -15.42
C ASP A 79 9.83 -15.26 -15.70
N LYS A 80 9.46 -15.99 -14.64
CA LYS A 80 9.04 -17.39 -14.75
C LYS A 80 7.81 -17.56 -15.64
N LYS A 81 6.82 -16.66 -15.51
CA LYS A 81 5.59 -16.71 -16.31
C LYS A 81 5.86 -16.33 -17.76
N CYS A 82 6.69 -15.31 -18.03
CA CYS A 82 7.12 -14.96 -19.39
C CYS A 82 7.87 -16.13 -20.04
N ALA A 83 8.82 -16.74 -19.33
CA ALA A 83 9.57 -17.89 -19.83
C ALA A 83 8.67 -19.11 -20.12
N ALA A 84 7.73 -19.40 -19.22
CA ALA A 84 6.77 -20.48 -19.42
C ALA A 84 5.88 -20.24 -20.65
N LEU A 85 5.38 -19.01 -20.82
CA LEU A 85 4.54 -18.65 -21.96
C LEU A 85 5.31 -18.75 -23.29
N ASN A 86 6.55 -18.24 -23.35
CA ASN A 86 7.39 -18.36 -24.54
C ASN A 86 7.71 -19.83 -24.87
N ALA A 87 7.93 -20.67 -23.85
CA ALA A 87 8.14 -22.10 -24.04
C ALA A 87 6.90 -22.81 -24.60
N GLU A 88 5.70 -22.44 -24.16
CA GLU A 88 4.44 -22.98 -24.69
C GLU A 88 4.16 -22.54 -26.13
N MET A 89 4.51 -21.30 -26.48
CA MET A 89 4.30 -20.75 -27.82
C MET A 89 5.39 -21.17 -28.82
N GLY A 90 6.57 -21.58 -28.34
CA GLY A 90 7.71 -21.95 -29.18
C GLY A 90 8.46 -20.76 -29.79
N GLU A 91 8.13 -19.55 -29.36
CA GLU A 91 8.74 -18.28 -29.79
C GLU A 91 8.79 -17.27 -28.64
N GLU A 92 9.72 -16.31 -28.71
CA GLU A 92 9.85 -15.24 -27.73
C GLU A 92 8.81 -14.14 -27.98
N ILE A 93 7.63 -14.31 -27.43
CA ILE A 93 6.52 -13.35 -27.58
C ILE A 93 6.43 -12.35 -26.44
N VAL A 94 6.92 -12.69 -25.25
CA VAL A 94 6.88 -11.81 -24.07
C VAL A 94 8.26 -11.71 -23.42
N ILE A 95 8.69 -10.48 -23.15
CA ILE A 95 9.98 -10.16 -22.53
C ILE A 95 9.72 -9.28 -21.31
N ALA A 96 10.36 -9.63 -20.19
CA ALA A 96 10.41 -8.78 -19.01
C ALA A 96 11.80 -8.14 -18.90
N GLU A 97 11.83 -6.82 -18.68
CA GLU A 97 13.03 -6.02 -18.48
C GLU A 97 12.95 -5.33 -17.12
N HIS A 98 14.05 -5.31 -16.35
CA HIS A 98 14.11 -4.64 -15.06
C HIS A 98 15.10 -3.47 -15.09
N PRO A 99 14.69 -2.29 -15.60
CA PRO A 99 15.61 -1.17 -15.80
C PRO A 99 16.19 -0.63 -14.48
N ASN A 100 15.53 -0.86 -13.35
CA ASN A 100 16.04 -0.55 -12.03
C ASN A 100 15.40 -1.45 -10.96
N SER A 101 15.84 -1.32 -9.71
CA SER A 101 15.34 -2.13 -8.58
C SER A 101 13.86 -1.90 -8.24
N LYS A 102 13.26 -0.80 -8.70
CA LYS A 102 11.89 -0.38 -8.39
C LYS A 102 10.93 -0.50 -9.57
N SER A 103 11.36 -0.96 -10.74
CA SER A 103 10.48 -1.05 -11.90
C SER A 103 10.78 -2.22 -12.82
N THR A 104 9.72 -2.73 -13.44
CA THR A 104 9.74 -3.79 -14.44
C THR A 104 8.92 -3.34 -15.63
N VAL A 105 9.45 -3.52 -16.83
CA VAL A 105 8.75 -3.30 -18.09
C VAL A 105 8.51 -4.65 -18.74
N ILE A 106 7.26 -4.97 -19.04
CA ILE A 106 6.90 -6.16 -19.80
C ILE A 106 6.56 -5.69 -21.22
N ARG A 107 7.15 -6.32 -22.23
CA ARG A 107 6.82 -6.12 -23.64
C ARG A 107 6.30 -7.42 -24.21
N ALA A 108 5.21 -7.35 -24.96
CA ALA A 108 4.64 -8.47 -25.68
C ALA A 108 4.51 -8.12 -27.16
N THR A 109 4.93 -9.03 -28.04
CA THR A 109 4.77 -8.91 -29.48
C THR A 109 3.81 -10.01 -29.94
N LEU A 110 2.63 -9.61 -30.42
CA LEU A 110 1.57 -10.52 -30.84
C LEU A 110 1.14 -10.13 -32.26
N GLY A 111 1.50 -10.97 -33.25
CA GLY A 111 1.18 -10.72 -34.65
C GLY A 111 1.77 -9.39 -35.16
N ILE A 112 0.91 -8.41 -35.44
CA ILE A 112 1.32 -7.08 -35.97
C ILE A 112 1.43 -6.03 -34.84
N GLY A 113 0.97 -6.36 -33.62
CA GLY A 113 0.92 -5.44 -32.49
C GLY A 113 2.05 -5.64 -31.49
N SER A 114 2.55 -4.54 -30.94
CA SER A 114 3.42 -4.53 -29.75
C SER A 114 2.66 -3.92 -28.57
N TYR A 115 2.70 -4.59 -27.44
CA TYR A 115 2.08 -4.16 -26.19
C TYR A 115 3.15 -4.00 -25.13
N SER A 116 3.03 -2.99 -24.27
CA SER A 116 3.92 -2.86 -23.12
C SER A 116 3.17 -2.49 -21.85
N ALA A 117 3.67 -2.98 -20.72
CA ALA A 117 3.23 -2.59 -19.38
C ALA A 117 4.44 -2.18 -18.54
N ASN A 118 4.30 -1.08 -17.82
CA ASN A 118 5.26 -0.65 -16.82
C ASN A 118 4.70 -0.96 -15.43
N ILE A 119 5.52 -1.59 -14.59
CA ILE A 119 5.22 -1.96 -13.22
C ILE A 119 6.22 -1.23 -12.35
N GLN A 120 5.75 -0.48 -11.37
CA GLN A 120 6.57 0.32 -10.48
C GLN A 120 6.24 0.02 -9.01
N PHE A 121 7.26 -0.31 -8.24
CA PHE A 121 7.18 -0.46 -6.80
C PHE A 121 7.69 0.80 -6.11
N ASP A 122 6.81 1.43 -5.32
CA ASP A 122 7.12 2.59 -4.50
C ASP A 122 7.16 2.16 -3.02
N PRO A 123 8.36 1.99 -2.43
CA PRO A 123 8.49 1.62 -1.02
C PRO A 123 8.12 2.75 -0.07
N ASP A 124 8.09 4.01 -0.52
CA ASP A 124 7.74 5.17 0.31
C ASP A 124 6.21 5.34 0.38
N ARG A 125 5.50 4.85 -0.64
CA ARG A 125 4.03 4.79 -0.68
C ARG A 125 3.45 3.43 -0.31
N ASP A 126 4.29 2.46 0.08
CA ASP A 126 3.87 1.10 0.37
C ASP A 126 3.04 0.48 -0.77
N SER A 127 3.36 0.74 -2.04
CA SER A 127 2.47 0.37 -3.15
C SER A 127 3.20 -0.10 -4.40
N LEU A 128 2.57 -1.02 -5.12
CA LEU A 128 2.93 -1.45 -6.46
C LEU A 128 1.86 -0.95 -7.42
N TYR A 129 2.28 -0.20 -8.43
CA TYR A 129 1.44 0.31 -9.49
C TYR A 129 1.83 -0.35 -10.81
N TRP A 130 0.87 -0.60 -11.68
CA TRP A 130 1.18 -1.00 -13.04
C TRP A 130 0.23 -0.35 -14.04
N GLN A 131 0.74 -0.09 -15.24
CA GLN A 131 0.03 0.60 -16.30
C GLN A 131 0.48 0.08 -17.67
N ALA A 132 -0.48 -0.22 -18.54
CA ALA A 132 -0.22 -0.46 -19.94
C ALA A 132 0.00 0.85 -20.72
N GLU A 133 0.90 0.85 -21.70
CA GLU A 133 1.30 2.04 -22.46
C GLU A 133 0.16 2.65 -23.29
N HIS A 134 -0.79 1.84 -23.76
CA HIS A 134 -1.92 2.29 -24.58
C HIS A 134 -3.22 2.58 -23.80
N GLY A 135 -3.09 2.97 -22.52
CA GLY A 135 -4.23 3.31 -21.66
C GLY A 135 -4.68 2.13 -20.79
N THR A 136 -5.96 2.10 -20.40
CA THR A 136 -6.50 1.01 -19.59
C THR A 136 -6.24 -0.34 -20.27
N PRO A 137 -5.65 -1.30 -19.54
CA PRO A 137 -5.78 -1.47 -18.10
C PRO A 137 -4.56 -1.03 -17.27
N ASN A 138 -4.85 -0.60 -16.04
CA ASN A 138 -3.89 -0.30 -14.99
C ASN A 138 -4.37 -0.92 -13.67
N GLY A 139 -3.51 -0.97 -12.67
CA GLY A 139 -3.89 -1.48 -11.36
C GLY A 139 -2.92 -1.06 -10.27
N ARG A 140 -3.37 -1.20 -9.02
CA ARG A 140 -2.60 -0.86 -7.83
C ARG A 140 -2.78 -1.92 -6.77
N TYR A 141 -1.67 -2.27 -6.14
CA TYR A 141 -1.61 -3.12 -4.97
C TYR A 141 -0.91 -2.37 -3.83
N ASP A 142 -1.53 -2.30 -2.67
CA ASP A 142 -0.92 -1.74 -1.47
C ASP A 142 -0.29 -2.85 -0.62
N LEU A 143 0.80 -2.55 0.07
CA LEU A 143 1.38 -3.41 1.08
C LEU A 143 0.56 -3.30 2.36
N VAL A 144 0.06 -4.44 2.82
CA VAL A 144 -0.74 -4.58 4.03
C VAL A 144 -0.06 -5.59 4.96
N VAL A 145 -0.08 -5.29 6.26
CA VAL A 145 0.40 -6.20 7.30
C VAL A 145 -0.83 -6.77 8.00
N ASN A 146 -0.97 -8.09 7.99
CA ASN A 146 -2.09 -8.77 8.64
C ASN A 146 -1.87 -8.91 10.16
N ASP A 147 -2.88 -9.41 10.87
CA ASP A 147 -2.83 -9.61 12.33
C ASP A 147 -1.73 -10.57 12.79
N TYR A 148 -1.19 -11.39 11.87
CA TYR A 148 -0.08 -12.31 12.13
C TYR A 148 1.30 -11.66 11.87
N GLY A 149 1.36 -10.36 11.57
CA GLY A 149 2.61 -9.65 11.27
C GLY A 149 3.20 -10.00 9.90
N THR A 150 2.43 -10.66 9.03
CA THR A 150 2.86 -11.01 7.68
C THR A 150 2.52 -9.87 6.73
N CYS A 151 3.50 -9.48 5.90
CA CYS A 151 3.34 -8.46 4.88
C CYS A 151 2.92 -9.12 3.56
N GLN A 152 1.92 -8.56 2.88
CA GLN A 152 1.44 -9.02 1.57
C GLN A 152 0.91 -7.85 0.74
N PHE A 153 0.76 -8.07 -0.57
CA PHE A 153 0.09 -7.12 -1.44
C PHE A 153 -1.43 -7.29 -1.37
N GLU A 154 -2.18 -6.20 -1.51
CA GLU A 154 -3.63 -6.20 -1.59
C GLU A 154 -4.14 -5.24 -2.66
N GLU A 155 -5.06 -5.67 -3.53
CA GLU A 155 -5.59 -4.82 -4.61
C GLU A 155 -6.39 -3.64 -4.03
N SER A 156 -6.01 -2.40 -4.38
CA SER A 156 -6.52 -1.19 -3.73
C SER A 156 -7.99 -0.87 -4.01
N GLU A 157 -8.57 -1.37 -5.11
CA GLU A 157 -9.86 -0.86 -5.65
C GLU A 157 -10.99 -1.91 -5.76
N LYS A 158 -10.79 -3.17 -5.36
CA LYS A 158 -11.85 -4.18 -5.41
C LYS A 158 -12.13 -4.76 -4.03
N LYS A 159 -13.39 -4.64 -3.57
CA LYS A 159 -13.91 -5.50 -2.49
C LYS A 159 -13.68 -6.95 -2.92
N PRO A 160 -12.97 -7.77 -2.13
CA PRO A 160 -12.73 -9.16 -2.49
C PRO A 160 -14.07 -9.90 -2.51
N LEU A 161 -14.60 -10.19 -3.70
CA LEU A 161 -15.71 -11.13 -3.91
C LEU A 161 -15.24 -12.59 -3.73
N ARG A 162 -13.92 -12.81 -3.65
CA ARG A 162 -13.24 -14.08 -3.42
C ARG A 162 -12.02 -13.83 -2.53
N GLU A 163 -11.53 -14.87 -1.86
CA GLU A 163 -10.28 -14.81 -1.10
C GLU A 163 -9.19 -14.08 -1.89
N PRO A 164 -8.49 -13.10 -1.29
CA PRO A 164 -7.46 -12.34 -1.98
C PRO A 164 -6.32 -13.28 -2.41
N ARG A 165 -6.33 -13.70 -3.67
CA ARG A 165 -5.18 -14.36 -4.31
C ARG A 165 -4.19 -13.28 -4.71
N ASN A 166 -3.52 -12.69 -3.73
CA ASN A 166 -2.53 -11.62 -3.95
C ASN A 166 -1.10 -12.12 -3.71
N SER A 167 -0.84 -13.38 -4.04
CA SER A 167 0.52 -13.91 -4.08
C SER A 167 1.32 -13.26 -5.23
N PRO A 168 2.66 -13.23 -5.15
CA PRO A 168 3.50 -12.75 -6.24
C PRO A 168 3.18 -13.38 -7.60
N ASP A 169 2.94 -14.70 -7.63
CA ASP A 169 2.52 -15.43 -8.83
C ASP A 169 1.19 -14.93 -9.42
N SER A 170 0.20 -14.67 -8.56
CA SER A 170 -1.13 -14.21 -9.01
C SER A 170 -1.09 -12.78 -9.53
N ILE A 171 -0.26 -11.91 -8.93
CA ILE A 171 -0.01 -10.55 -9.42
C ILE A 171 0.66 -10.61 -10.79
N ALA A 172 1.72 -11.39 -10.93
CA ALA A 172 2.42 -11.57 -12.20
C ALA A 172 1.48 -12.08 -13.30
N GLU A 173 0.69 -13.11 -13.00
CA GLU A 173 -0.30 -13.67 -13.91
C GLU A 173 -1.37 -12.64 -14.30
N THR A 174 -1.90 -11.88 -13.33
CA THR A 174 -2.89 -10.84 -13.60
C THR A 174 -2.33 -9.80 -14.54
N ILE A 175 -1.13 -9.29 -14.31
CA ILE A 175 -0.53 -8.24 -15.14
C ILE A 175 -0.29 -8.76 -16.56
N ILE A 176 0.31 -9.95 -16.72
CA ILE A 176 0.60 -10.55 -18.03
C ILE A 176 -0.69 -10.86 -18.77
N ALA A 177 -1.66 -11.50 -18.13
CA ALA A 177 -2.96 -11.81 -18.74
C ALA A 177 -3.68 -10.53 -19.18
N THR A 178 -3.65 -9.49 -18.35
CA THR A 178 -4.34 -8.24 -18.70
C THR A 178 -3.63 -7.49 -19.83
N LEU A 179 -2.30 -7.56 -19.91
CA LEU A 179 -1.53 -7.03 -21.04
C LEU A 179 -1.91 -7.71 -22.36
N LEU A 180 -1.99 -9.05 -22.36
CA LEU A 180 -2.28 -9.84 -23.56
C LEU A 180 -3.76 -9.81 -23.96
N LEU A 181 -4.67 -9.62 -23.00
CA LEU A 181 -6.13 -9.63 -23.23
C LEU A 181 -6.73 -8.21 -23.36
N SER A 182 -5.91 -7.17 -23.38
CA SER A 182 -6.34 -5.76 -23.49
C SER A 182 -7.01 -5.47 -24.84
N LYS A 183 -8.33 -5.72 -24.90
CA LYS A 183 -9.45 -5.27 -25.80
C LYS A 183 -9.25 -4.90 -27.28
N SER A 184 -8.06 -4.82 -27.85
CA SER A 184 -7.88 -4.43 -29.25
C SER A 184 -8.04 -5.61 -30.23
N ASP A 185 -7.81 -6.84 -29.79
CA ASP A 185 -7.75 -8.00 -30.70
C ASP A 185 -9.02 -8.87 -30.78
N PHE A 186 -9.93 -8.82 -29.80
CA PHE A 186 -11.20 -9.57 -29.91
C PHE A 186 -12.25 -8.92 -30.82
N GLY A 187 -12.06 -7.65 -31.22
CA GLY A 187 -13.02 -6.89 -32.02
C GLY A 187 -12.82 -6.96 -33.54
N LYS A 188 -11.69 -7.51 -34.03
CA LYS A 188 -11.36 -7.51 -35.47
C LYS A 188 -11.23 -8.90 -36.10
N ALA A 189 -11.25 -9.98 -35.32
CA ALA A 189 -11.21 -11.35 -35.86
C ALA A 189 -12.58 -11.91 -36.30
N ILE A 190 -13.66 -11.10 -36.22
CA ILE A 190 -15.00 -11.44 -36.71
C ILE A 190 -15.54 -10.30 -37.57
N ARG A 191 -14.94 -10.09 -38.76
CA ARG A 191 -15.63 -9.50 -39.93
C ARG A 191 -15.00 -10.01 -41.21
#